data_AF-A0A7H4PKG8-F1
#
_entry.id   AF-A0A7H4PKG8-F1
#
_cell.length_a   1.000
_cell.length_b   1.000
_cell.length_c   1.000
_cell.angle_alpha   90.00
_cell.angle_beta   90.00
_cell.angle_gamma   90.00
#
_symmetry.space_group_name_H-M   'P 1'
#
loop_
_entity.id
_entity.type
_entity.pdbx_description
1 polymer ?
#
loop_
_entity_poly.entity_id
_entity_poly.type
_entity_poly.pdbx_seq_one_letter_code
_entity_poly.pdbx_strand_id
1 'polypeptide(L)'
;MFDSKAGSPLEGFAEFATAAAAEGAVLLRNDRGMLPLNPQQPVSLFGRTQIDYYRSGTGSGGAVNVVSRTTLLQAMRERSGGRLNEQLAALYESWIEQHPFDNGGGAWAAEPWYQQEMPLSDEQIRQARSVSTQAVIVLGRTAGEDQDNADVEGGYRLTADEKHMLHPGMPRV
;
A
#
# COMPACT_ATOMS: atom_id res chain seq x y z
N MET A 1 16.22 -19.30 28.67
CA MET A 1 15.07 -20.09 28.21
C MET A 1 13.93 -19.12 28.00
N PHE A 2 13.47 -18.94 26.76
CA PHE A 2 12.27 -18.16 26.49
C PHE A 2 11.09 -19.07 26.80
N ASP A 3 10.42 -18.83 27.92
CA ASP A 3 9.20 -19.55 28.32
C ASP A 3 8.02 -18.92 27.58
N SER A 4 7.90 -19.18 26.28
CA SER A 4 6.81 -18.66 25.46
C SER A 4 5.64 -19.65 25.48
N LYS A 5 4.48 -19.21 25.98
CA LYS A 5 3.22 -19.98 25.85
C LYS A 5 2.88 -20.17 24.38
N ALA A 6 2.40 -21.37 24.01
CA ALA A 6 1.92 -21.64 22.66
C ALA A 6 0.86 -20.59 22.23
N GLY A 7 1.00 -20.07 21.02
CA GLY A 7 0.12 -19.03 20.47
C GLY A 7 0.42 -17.60 20.93
N SER A 8 1.47 -17.38 21.74
CA SER A 8 1.93 -16.04 22.08
C SER A 8 3.09 -15.62 21.15
N PRO A 9 3.02 -14.46 20.48
CA PRO A 9 4.15 -13.94 19.72
C PRO A 9 5.40 -13.79 20.60
N LEU A 10 6.56 -14.14 20.06
CA LEU A 10 7.83 -13.99 20.75
C LEU A 10 8.16 -12.51 20.94
N GLU A 11 8.50 -12.12 22.17
CA GLU A 11 8.94 -10.76 22.52
C GLU A 11 10.18 -10.37 21.68
N GLY A 12 10.17 -9.16 21.13
CA GLY A 12 11.26 -8.66 20.27
C GLY A 12 11.21 -9.15 18.82
N PHE A 13 10.35 -10.11 18.48
CA PHE A 13 10.35 -10.70 17.13
C PHE A 13 9.78 -9.74 16.09
N ALA A 14 8.76 -8.95 16.43
CA ALA A 14 8.18 -7.95 15.52
C ALA A 14 9.19 -6.83 15.20
N GLU A 15 9.98 -6.41 16.18
CA GLU A 15 11.03 -5.41 16.05
C GLU A 15 12.14 -5.93 15.13
N PHE A 16 12.58 -7.17 15.34
CA PHE A 16 13.55 -7.81 14.46
C PHE A 16 13.03 -7.98 13.03
N ALA A 17 11.78 -8.43 12.86
CA ALA A 17 11.14 -8.55 11.55
C ALA A 17 11.03 -7.18 10.84
N THR A 18 10.78 -6.11 11.59
CA THR A 18 10.74 -4.73 11.06
C THR A 18 12.12 -4.30 10.54
N ALA A 19 13.20 -4.62 11.27
CA ALA A 19 14.56 -4.34 10.82
C ALA A 19 14.91 -5.12 9.54
N ALA A 20 14.58 -6.41 9.50
CA ALA A 20 14.77 -7.24 8.31
C ALA A 20 13.99 -6.71 7.09
N ALA A 21 12.75 -6.26 7.29
CA ALA A 21 11.95 -5.64 6.22
C ALA A 21 12.56 -4.34 5.71
N ALA A 22 13.14 -3.52 6.60
CA ALA A 22 13.82 -2.28 6.22
C ALA A 22 15.10 -2.55 5.38
N GLU A 23 15.87 -3.58 5.72
CA GLU A 23 17.06 -3.99 4.97
C GLU A 23 16.73 -4.66 3.63
N GLY A 24 15.54 -5.25 3.50
CA GLY A 24 15.06 -5.87 2.26
C GLY A 24 14.53 -4.89 1.21
N ALA A 25 14.36 -3.61 1.55
CA ALA A 25 13.86 -2.61 0.61
C ALA A 25 14.89 -2.27 -0.47
N VAL A 26 14.50 -2.34 -1.74
CA VAL A 26 15.39 -2.08 -2.89
C VAL A 26 15.07 -0.73 -3.53
N LEU A 27 16.00 0.21 -3.46
CA LEU A 27 15.92 1.50 -4.15
C LEU A 27 16.40 1.37 -5.60
N LEU A 28 15.48 1.48 -6.56
CA LEU A 28 15.80 1.36 -7.99
C LEU A 28 16.20 2.69 -8.64
N ARG A 29 15.61 3.82 -8.19
CA ARG A 29 15.82 5.15 -8.77
C ARG A 29 15.59 6.23 -7.71
N ASN A 30 16.44 7.26 -7.70
CA ASN A 30 16.30 8.43 -6.83
C ASN A 30 16.80 9.69 -7.52
N ASP A 31 15.95 10.29 -8.34
CA ASP A 31 16.31 11.50 -9.07
C ASP A 31 16.23 12.73 -8.18
N ARG A 32 17.19 13.64 -8.34
CA ARG A 32 17.24 14.94 -7.65
C ARG A 32 17.17 14.83 -6.12
N GLY A 33 17.55 13.67 -5.56
CA GLY A 33 17.51 13.44 -4.12
C GLY A 33 16.11 13.52 -3.53
N MET A 34 15.09 13.02 -4.23
CA MET A 34 13.72 12.97 -3.73
C MET A 34 13.60 12.18 -2.42
N LEU A 35 14.41 11.12 -2.28
CA LEU A 35 14.55 10.35 -1.05
C LEU A 35 15.88 10.67 -0.33
N PRO A 36 15.89 10.71 1.02
CA PRO A 36 14.75 10.50 1.92
C PRO A 36 13.71 11.64 1.84
N LEU A 37 12.45 11.33 2.13
CA LEU A 37 11.40 12.36 2.18
C LEU A 37 11.75 13.41 3.23
N ASN A 38 11.32 14.65 3.00
CA ASN A 38 11.57 15.75 3.92
C ASN A 38 10.41 15.79 4.93
N PRO A 39 10.62 15.47 6.22
CA PRO A 39 9.53 15.40 7.19
C PRO A 39 8.91 16.77 7.52
N GLN A 40 9.53 17.87 7.10
CA GLN A 40 8.97 19.22 7.24
C GLN A 40 8.09 19.62 6.04
N GLN A 41 8.10 18.85 4.96
CA GLN A 41 7.35 19.13 3.75
C GLN A 41 6.01 18.38 3.71
N PRO A 42 4.95 19.00 3.16
CA PRO A 42 3.66 18.35 3.01
C PRO A 42 3.70 17.22 1.96
N VAL A 43 3.12 16.08 2.31
CA VAL A 43 3.12 14.86 1.51
C VAL A 43 1.70 14.35 1.24
N SER A 44 1.42 14.00 -0.01
CA SER A 44 0.20 13.30 -0.40
C SER A 44 0.50 11.82 -0.66
N LEU A 45 -0.30 10.94 -0.07
CA LEU A 45 -0.20 9.49 -0.26
C LEU A 45 -1.36 9.01 -1.15
N PHE A 46 -1.01 8.40 -2.27
CA PHE A 46 -1.94 7.89 -3.27
C PHE A 46 -1.86 6.37 -3.37
N GLY A 47 -2.91 5.78 -3.92
CA GLY A 47 -3.09 4.34 -4.08
C GLY A 47 -3.78 3.72 -2.86
N ARG A 48 -4.81 2.89 -3.07
CA ARG A 48 -5.57 2.29 -1.97
C ARG A 48 -4.74 1.37 -1.08
N THR A 49 -3.67 0.79 -1.62
CA THR A 49 -2.75 -0.12 -0.93
C THR A 49 -2.03 0.57 0.25
N GLN A 50 -2.09 1.90 0.35
CA GLN A 50 -1.67 2.60 1.56
C GLN A 50 -2.46 2.18 2.81
N ILE A 51 -3.73 1.76 2.63
CA ILE A 51 -4.64 1.24 3.65
C ILE A 51 -4.73 -0.29 3.53
N ASP A 52 -5.04 -0.80 2.34
CA ASP A 52 -5.09 -2.24 2.04
C ASP A 52 -3.69 -2.80 1.78
N TYR A 53 -2.85 -2.74 2.82
CA TYR A 53 -1.43 -3.05 2.74
C TYR A 53 -1.18 -4.57 2.64
N TYR A 54 -0.58 -5.01 1.53
CA TYR A 54 -0.15 -6.40 1.37
C TYR A 54 1.07 -6.70 2.23
N ARG A 55 0.90 -7.64 3.17
CA ARG A 55 1.94 -8.09 4.11
C ARG A 55 2.56 -9.44 3.74
N SER A 56 1.96 -10.14 2.80
CA SER A 56 2.33 -11.48 2.35
C SER A 56 1.67 -11.78 1.01
N GLY A 57 2.05 -12.91 0.40
CA GLY A 57 1.19 -13.57 -0.58
C GLY A 57 -0.09 -14.15 0.05
N THR A 58 -0.93 -14.75 -0.78
CA THR A 58 -2.13 -15.51 -0.35
C THR A 58 -1.76 -16.96 0.01
N GLY A 59 -2.75 -17.76 0.40
CA GLY A 59 -2.54 -19.18 0.74
C GLY A 59 -1.89 -19.37 2.10
N SER A 60 -1.03 -20.40 2.21
CA SER A 60 -0.41 -20.80 3.48
C SER A 60 0.36 -19.66 4.17
N GLY A 61 1.08 -18.83 3.40
CA GLY A 61 1.81 -17.67 3.92
C GLY A 61 0.90 -16.53 4.40
N GLY A 62 -0.32 -16.42 3.86
CA GLY A 62 -1.33 -15.43 4.28
C GLY A 62 -2.10 -15.82 5.54
N ALA A 63 -2.08 -17.11 5.91
CA ALA A 63 -2.81 -17.66 7.05
C ALA A 63 -2.16 -17.39 8.42
N VAL A 64 -1.03 -16.66 8.47
CA VAL A 64 -0.41 -16.25 9.73
C VAL A 64 -1.29 -15.20 10.43
N ASN A 65 -1.89 -15.58 11.55
CA ASN A 65 -2.66 -14.70 12.41
C ASN A 65 -1.72 -13.77 13.20
N VAL A 66 -2.02 -12.47 13.20
CA VAL A 66 -1.21 -11.44 13.85
C VAL A 66 -1.99 -10.72 14.93
N VAL A 67 -1.29 -10.28 15.99
CA VAL A 67 -1.90 -9.49 17.08
C VAL A 67 -2.16 -8.04 16.69
N SER A 68 -1.43 -7.53 15.71
CA SER A 68 -1.59 -6.19 15.16
C SER A 68 -1.06 -6.13 13.74
N ARG A 69 -1.46 -5.08 13.02
CA ARG A 69 -0.95 -4.71 11.70
C ARG A 69 -0.87 -3.20 11.62
N THR A 70 0.16 -2.69 10.95
CA THR A 70 0.33 -1.26 10.67
C THR A 70 0.28 -1.07 9.17
N THR A 71 -0.60 -0.19 8.70
CA THR A 71 -0.67 0.19 7.28
C THR A 71 0.35 1.28 6.97
N LEU A 72 0.66 1.50 5.69
CA LEU A 72 1.57 2.59 5.32
C LEU A 72 0.97 3.95 5.68
N LEU A 73 -0.35 4.13 5.51
CA LEU A 73 -1.04 5.36 5.91
C LEU A 73 -0.86 5.65 7.41
N GLN A 74 -1.07 4.65 8.27
CA GLN A 74 -0.86 4.80 9.72
C GLN A 74 0.59 5.18 10.04
N ALA A 75 1.57 4.47 9.47
CA ALA A 75 2.98 4.77 9.70
C ALA A 75 3.38 6.18 9.19
N MET A 76 2.85 6.60 8.04
CA MET A 76 3.10 7.93 7.48
C MET A 76 2.43 9.04 8.30
N ARG A 77 1.21 8.80 8.80
CA ARG A 77 0.51 9.72 9.71
C ARG A 77 1.30 9.96 10.99
N GLU A 78 1.85 8.89 11.59
CA GLU A 78 2.70 8.97 12.77
C GLU A 78 4.05 9.68 12.51
N ARG A 79 4.65 9.47 11.33
CA ARG A 79 6.02 9.91 11.02
C ARG A 79 6.14 11.24 10.28
N SER A 80 5.05 11.71 9.67
CA SER A 80 5.05 12.96 8.89
C SER A 80 4.98 14.23 9.75
N GLY A 81 4.88 14.12 11.08
CA GLY A 81 4.78 15.30 11.96
C GLY A 81 3.57 16.19 11.65
N GLY A 82 2.45 15.59 11.23
CA GLY A 82 1.23 16.30 10.85
C GLY A 82 1.28 16.97 9.48
N ARG A 83 2.20 16.56 8.60
CA ARG A 83 2.33 17.08 7.22
C ARG A 83 1.71 16.20 6.14
N LEU A 84 1.11 15.08 6.54
CA LEU A 84 0.29 14.29 5.63
C LEU A 84 -0.92 15.09 5.17
N ASN A 85 -1.23 15.01 3.88
CA ASN A 85 -2.48 15.54 3.32
C ASN A 85 -3.67 14.70 3.80
N GLU A 86 -4.21 15.06 4.97
CA GLU A 86 -5.34 14.35 5.57
C GLU A 86 -6.63 14.45 4.74
N GLN A 87 -6.77 15.45 3.86
CA GLN A 87 -7.92 15.53 2.96
C GLN A 87 -7.92 14.37 1.96
N LEU A 88 -6.75 14.05 1.39
CA LEU A 88 -6.61 12.92 0.48
C LEU A 88 -6.71 11.58 1.23
N ALA A 89 -6.15 11.49 2.44
CA ALA A 89 -6.27 10.31 3.27
C ALA A 89 -7.73 9.99 3.61
N ALA A 90 -8.50 10.99 4.06
CA ALA A 90 -9.92 10.84 4.37
C ALA A 90 -10.76 10.46 3.14
N LEU A 91 -10.41 10.98 1.96
CA LEU A 91 -11.06 10.60 0.70
C LEU A 91 -10.88 9.09 0.42
N TYR A 92 -9.67 8.57 0.56
CA TYR A 92 -9.39 7.13 0.40
C TYR A 92 -10.09 6.29 1.47
N GLU A 93 -10.04 6.70 2.74
CA GLU A 93 -10.72 6.03 3.85
C GLU A 93 -12.23 5.90 3.58
N SER A 94 -12.89 7.00 3.21
CA SER A 94 -14.32 7.01 2.85
C SER A 94 -14.65 6.19 1.60
N TRP A 95 -13.75 6.18 0.62
CA TRP A 95 -13.98 5.40 -0.61
C TRP A 95 -13.86 3.89 -0.34
N ILE A 96 -12.90 3.46 0.48
CA ILE A 96 -12.71 2.05 0.86
C ILE A 96 -13.89 1.51 1.68
N GLU A 97 -14.54 2.34 2.50
CA GLU A 97 -15.78 1.93 3.20
C GLU A 97 -16.88 1.50 2.22
N GLN A 98 -16.92 2.10 1.03
CA GLN A 98 -17.89 1.78 -0.03
C GLN A 98 -17.36 0.74 -1.02
N HIS A 99 -16.04 0.53 -1.05
CA HIS A 99 -15.33 -0.40 -1.95
C HIS A 99 -14.40 -1.30 -1.12
N PRO A 100 -14.99 -2.15 -0.26
CA PRO A 100 -14.22 -2.97 0.67
C PRO A 100 -13.25 -3.87 -0.08
N PHE A 101 -12.21 -4.31 0.63
CA PHE A 101 -11.25 -5.27 0.11
C PHE A 101 -11.97 -6.53 -0.40
N ASP A 102 -11.73 -6.88 -1.66
CA ASP A 102 -12.21 -8.12 -2.25
C ASP A 102 -11.29 -9.26 -1.84
N ASN A 103 -11.80 -10.15 -0.99
CA ASN A 103 -11.09 -11.35 -0.53
C ASN A 103 -11.47 -12.61 -1.33
N GLY A 104 -12.11 -12.47 -2.50
CA GLY A 104 -12.55 -13.60 -3.31
C GLY A 104 -13.62 -14.45 -2.63
N GLY A 105 -14.41 -13.87 -1.73
CA GLY A 105 -15.38 -14.61 -0.91
C GLY A 105 -14.74 -15.54 0.13
N GLY A 106 -13.43 -15.41 0.38
CA GLY A 106 -12.68 -16.24 1.33
C GLY A 106 -12.37 -17.66 0.84
N ALA A 107 -12.61 -17.95 -0.43
CA ALA A 107 -12.27 -19.25 -1.01
C ALA A 107 -10.76 -19.36 -1.29
N TRP A 108 -10.27 -20.61 -1.35
CA TRP A 108 -8.87 -20.89 -1.65
C TRP A 108 -8.50 -20.36 -3.04
N ALA A 109 -7.36 -19.65 -3.11
CA ALA A 109 -6.87 -19.01 -4.33
C ALA A 109 -7.92 -18.13 -5.04
N ALA A 110 -8.93 -17.59 -4.34
CA ALA A 110 -9.96 -16.77 -4.98
C ALA A 110 -9.72 -15.27 -4.83
N GLU A 111 -8.90 -14.84 -3.88
CA GLU A 111 -8.53 -13.43 -3.70
C GLU A 111 -7.85 -12.91 -4.97
N PRO A 112 -8.34 -11.79 -5.55
CA PRO A 112 -7.70 -11.19 -6.71
C PRO A 112 -6.33 -10.62 -6.34
N TRP A 113 -5.40 -10.73 -7.28
CA TRP A 113 -3.99 -10.36 -7.07
C TRP A 113 -3.70 -8.86 -7.09
N TYR A 114 -4.74 -8.07 -7.33
CA TYR A 114 -4.78 -6.64 -7.13
C TYR A 114 -6.19 -6.26 -6.66
N GLN A 115 -6.30 -5.07 -6.07
CA GLN A 115 -7.58 -4.49 -5.69
C GLN A 115 -7.95 -3.36 -6.65
N GLN A 116 -9.24 -3.13 -6.86
CA GLN A 116 -9.70 -1.99 -7.63
C GLN A 116 -9.16 -0.70 -7.02
N GLU A 117 -8.36 0.05 -7.77
CA GLU A 117 -7.87 1.38 -7.35
C GLU A 117 -9.02 2.40 -7.35
N MET A 118 -8.94 3.41 -6.48
CA MET A 118 -9.89 4.52 -6.48
C MET A 118 -9.68 5.36 -7.74
N PRO A 119 -10.69 5.50 -8.63
CA PRO A 119 -10.57 6.39 -9.77
C PRO A 119 -10.45 7.83 -9.30
N LEU A 120 -9.29 8.44 -9.55
CA LEU A 120 -9.05 9.85 -9.25
C LEU A 120 -9.41 10.70 -10.45
N SER A 121 -10.05 11.84 -10.19
CA SER A 121 -10.22 12.90 -11.18
C SER A 121 -8.96 13.79 -11.25
N ASP A 122 -8.74 14.42 -12.39
CA ASP A 122 -7.69 15.43 -12.56
C ASP A 122 -7.81 16.58 -11.53
N GLU A 123 -9.04 16.91 -11.09
CA GLU A 123 -9.26 17.91 -10.04
C GLU A 123 -8.74 17.44 -8.69
N GLN A 124 -9.05 16.21 -8.26
CA GLN A 124 -8.53 15.65 -7.00
C GLN A 124 -7.00 15.57 -7.00
N ILE A 125 -6.40 15.22 -8.15
CA ILE A 125 -4.93 15.19 -8.28
C ILE A 125 -4.35 16.61 -8.23
N ARG A 126 -4.98 17.58 -8.92
CA ARG A 126 -4.57 19.00 -8.85
C ARG A 126 -4.71 19.57 -7.44
N GLN A 127 -5.76 19.21 -6.72
CA GLN A 127 -5.97 19.60 -5.34
C GLN A 127 -4.91 19.03 -4.41
N ALA A 128 -4.58 17.74 -4.53
CA ALA A 128 -3.48 17.15 -3.76
C ALA A 128 -2.14 17.84 -4.05
N ARG A 129 -1.88 18.17 -5.33
CA ARG A 129 -0.69 18.93 -5.74
C ARG A 129 -0.65 20.36 -5.17
N SER A 130 -1.79 21.03 -5.00
CA SER A 130 -1.80 22.41 -4.50
C SER A 130 -1.46 22.51 -3.02
N VAL A 131 -1.60 21.42 -2.27
CA VAL A 131 -1.36 21.36 -0.82
C VAL A 131 -0.15 20.52 -0.43
N SER A 132 0.54 19.85 -1.37
CA SER A 132 1.69 18.98 -1.11
C SER A 132 2.86 19.26 -2.06
N THR A 133 4.08 19.18 -1.53
CA THR A 133 5.32 19.30 -2.32
C THR A 133 5.94 17.93 -2.61
N GLN A 134 5.46 16.89 -1.93
CA GLN A 134 5.89 15.51 -2.12
C GLN A 134 4.67 14.61 -2.36
N ALA A 135 4.85 13.58 -3.19
CA ALA A 135 3.83 12.56 -3.43
C ALA A 135 4.47 11.17 -3.28
N VAL A 136 3.74 10.27 -2.66
CA VAL A 136 4.07 8.84 -2.59
C VAL A 136 2.89 8.09 -3.21
N ILE A 137 3.17 7.22 -4.16
CA ILE A 137 2.16 6.40 -4.84
C ILE A 137 2.45 4.94 -4.50
N VAL A 138 1.45 4.23 -3.99
CA VAL A 138 1.58 2.82 -3.58
C VAL A 138 0.85 1.95 -4.60
N LEU A 139 1.58 1.04 -5.22
CA LEU A 139 1.03 0.06 -6.16
C LEU A 139 1.07 -1.31 -5.49
N GLY A 140 -0.10 -1.90 -5.26
CA GLY A 140 -0.24 -3.19 -4.58
C GLY A 140 -0.44 -4.34 -5.54
N ARG A 141 0.33 -5.40 -5.35
CA ARG A 141 0.08 -6.72 -5.92
C ARG A 141 0.29 -7.78 -4.85
N THR A 142 -0.48 -8.86 -4.94
CA THR A 142 -0.22 -10.12 -4.24
C THR A 142 -0.09 -11.25 -5.25
N ALA A 143 0.31 -12.43 -4.78
CA ALA A 143 0.35 -13.67 -5.54
C ALA A 143 0.24 -14.83 -4.55
N GLY A 144 -0.02 -16.05 -5.04
CA GLY A 144 -0.11 -17.21 -4.16
C GLY A 144 -0.22 -18.53 -4.90
N GLU A 145 -0.54 -19.57 -4.13
CA GLU A 145 -0.59 -20.96 -4.59
C GLU A 145 -1.66 -21.17 -5.69
N ASP A 146 -1.42 -22.17 -6.54
CA ASP A 146 -2.33 -22.67 -7.59
C ASP A 146 -2.71 -21.70 -8.72
N GLN A 147 -2.06 -20.54 -8.80
CA GLN A 147 -2.17 -19.61 -9.92
C GLN A 147 -0.80 -19.00 -10.25
N ASP A 148 -0.58 -18.68 -11.52
CA ASP A 148 0.61 -18.00 -12.01
C ASP A 148 0.27 -16.55 -12.41
N ASN A 149 1.26 -15.67 -12.34
CA ASN A 149 1.09 -14.31 -12.83
C ASN A 149 1.04 -14.29 -14.35
N ALA A 150 0.32 -13.31 -14.90
CA ALA A 150 0.14 -13.16 -16.33
C ALA A 150 0.50 -11.75 -16.79
N ASP A 151 0.91 -11.64 -18.05
CA ASP A 151 1.23 -10.37 -18.71
C ASP A 151 -0.05 -9.62 -19.13
N VAL A 152 -0.87 -9.25 -18.13
CA VAL A 152 -2.18 -8.62 -18.27
C VAL A 152 -2.32 -7.45 -17.29
N GLU A 153 -3.30 -6.59 -17.50
CA GLU A 153 -3.62 -5.50 -16.56
C GLU A 153 -4.05 -6.05 -15.20
N GLY A 154 -3.52 -5.48 -14.12
CA GLY A 154 -3.75 -5.97 -12.75
C GLY A 154 -2.94 -7.22 -12.40
N GLY A 155 -2.35 -7.90 -13.38
CA GLY A 155 -1.29 -8.90 -13.20
C GLY A 155 0.08 -8.21 -13.19
N TYR A 156 0.95 -8.61 -14.12
CA TYR A 156 2.26 -7.99 -14.31
C TYR A 156 2.18 -6.52 -14.74
N ARG A 157 1.11 -6.12 -15.45
CA ARG A 157 0.93 -4.75 -15.94
C ARG A 157 0.08 -3.92 -14.99
N LEU A 158 0.25 -2.60 -15.08
CA LEU A 158 -0.61 -1.62 -14.41
C LEU A 158 -2.04 -1.66 -14.99
N THR A 159 -3.02 -1.38 -14.14
CA THR A 159 -4.42 -1.13 -14.56
C THR A 159 -4.56 0.25 -15.18
N ALA A 160 -5.68 0.50 -15.87
CA ALA A 160 -6.00 1.81 -16.42
C ALA A 160 -6.04 2.92 -15.36
N ASP A 161 -6.64 2.68 -14.19
CA ASP A 161 -6.74 3.68 -13.13
C ASP A 161 -5.38 3.96 -12.46
N GLU A 162 -4.51 2.93 -12.31
CA GLU A 162 -3.13 3.13 -11.84
C GLU A 162 -2.29 3.97 -12.81
N LYS A 163 -2.42 3.71 -14.12
CA LYS A 163 -1.74 4.52 -15.15
C LYS A 163 -2.24 5.97 -15.11
N HIS A 164 -3.54 6.18 -14.95
CA HIS A 164 -4.12 7.52 -14.85
C HIS A 164 -3.61 8.28 -13.61
N MET A 165 -3.50 7.61 -12.47
CA MET A 165 -2.92 8.18 -11.25
C MET A 165 -1.45 8.62 -11.43
N LEU A 166 -0.66 7.85 -12.18
CA LEU A 166 0.74 8.18 -12.49
C LEU A 166 0.88 9.31 -13.53
N HIS A 167 -0.03 9.36 -14.49
CA HIS A 167 0.01 10.26 -15.64
C HIS A 167 -1.34 10.97 -15.84
N PRO A 168 -1.72 11.90 -14.92
CA PRO A 168 -2.95 12.68 -15.06
C PRO A 168 -2.94 13.48 -16.37
N GLY A 169 -4.08 13.54 -17.04
CA GLY A 169 -4.23 14.20 -18.35
C GLY A 169 -3.79 13.39 -19.58
N MET A 170 -3.29 12.15 -19.44
CA MET A 170 -3.19 11.24 -20.59
C MET A 170 -4.58 10.63 -20.94
N PRO A 171 -4.95 10.52 -22.22
CA PRO A 171 -6.18 9.83 -22.63
C PRO A 171 -6.19 8.39 -22.12
N ARG A 172 -7.35 7.94 -21.60
CA ARG A 172 -7.56 6.51 -21.31
C ARG A 172 -7.66 5.78 -22.66
N VAL A 173 -6.63 5.00 -23.00
CA VAL A 173 -6.56 4.18 -24.22
C VAL A 173 -7.26 2.86 -23.98
#